data_AF-A0A534JA26-F1
#
_entry.id   AF-A0A534JA26-F1
#
_cell.length_a   1.000
_cell.length_b   1.000
_cell.length_c   1.000
_cell.angle_alpha   90.00
_cell.angle_beta   90.00
_cell.angle_gamma   90.00
#
_symmetry.space_group_name_H-M   'P 1'
#
loop_
_entity.id
_entity.type
_entity.pdbx_description
1 polymer ?
#
loop_
_entity_poly.entity_id
_entity_poly.type
_entity_poly.pdbx_seq_one_letter_code
_entity_poly.pdbx_strand_id
1 'polypeptide(L)'
;MTDRVLVSTFGFDEEKVLRALRSIPYERLAVLAGGKSLKEPGLRRLESAERAAGGSLEVVVVDPFDFRSCFEGALGVIEKHRRAGREVRVNVSGGTKVLADAALLAAFQEGVEAWHCEDRPVRLPILRGVSFADRLNVADRAVLRCLDRPRPSTKIVERLVGEGYSKLAAQAAIARLRDQGFLSLTLQHGSAIVAVVPAAAWFARKLR
;
A
#
# COMPACT_ATOMS: atom_id res chain seq x y z
N MET A 1 -14.38 -15.57 -18.37
CA MET A 1 -13.67 -15.92 -17.11
C MET A 1 -12.98 -14.65 -16.63
N THR A 2 -13.14 -14.29 -15.36
CA THR A 2 -12.48 -13.11 -14.78
C THR A 2 -11.01 -13.45 -14.55
N ASP A 3 -10.06 -12.72 -15.15
CA ASP A 3 -8.61 -12.88 -14.93
C ASP A 3 -8.28 -12.49 -13.49
N ARG A 4 -7.89 -13.45 -12.64
CA ARG A 4 -7.57 -13.23 -11.22
C ARG A 4 -6.08 -13.37 -10.97
N VAL A 5 -5.59 -12.49 -10.09
CA VAL A 5 -4.21 -12.48 -9.64
C VAL A 5 -4.15 -12.82 -8.17
N LEU A 6 -3.35 -13.81 -7.83
CA LEU A 6 -2.93 -14.06 -6.47
C LEU A 6 -1.62 -13.31 -6.21
N VAL A 7 -1.66 -12.37 -5.29
CA VAL A 7 -0.50 -11.65 -4.78
C VAL A 7 -0.08 -12.33 -3.47
N SER A 8 1.03 -13.04 -3.45
CA SER A 8 1.49 -13.79 -2.28
C SER A 8 2.73 -13.16 -1.67
N THR A 9 2.76 -13.02 -0.35
CA THR A 9 4.02 -12.80 0.36
C THR A 9 4.85 -14.08 0.33
N PHE A 10 6.18 -13.93 0.28
CA PHE A 10 7.11 -15.04 0.19
C PHE A 10 8.36 -14.79 1.04
N GLY A 11 8.86 -15.88 1.62
CA GLY A 11 10.05 -15.91 2.46
C GLY A 11 10.93 -17.09 2.05
N PHE A 12 11.30 -17.93 3.00
CA PHE A 12 12.18 -19.07 2.76
C PHE A 12 11.43 -20.40 2.59
N ASP A 13 10.11 -20.39 2.74
CA ASP A 13 9.26 -21.58 2.67
C ASP A 13 8.22 -21.43 1.56
N GLU A 14 8.45 -22.12 0.44
CA GLU A 14 7.51 -22.12 -0.69
C GLU A 14 6.22 -22.90 -0.44
N GLU A 15 6.18 -23.81 0.54
CA GLU A 15 4.97 -24.60 0.81
C GLU A 15 3.80 -23.69 1.18
N LYS A 16 4.07 -22.55 1.83
CA LYS A 16 3.04 -21.56 2.16
C LYS A 16 2.39 -20.92 0.93
N VAL A 17 3.15 -20.77 -0.15
CA VAL A 17 2.62 -20.30 -1.43
C VAL A 17 1.90 -21.44 -2.12
N LEU A 18 2.51 -22.62 -2.22
CA LEU A 18 1.91 -23.81 -2.84
C LEU A 18 0.56 -24.20 -2.22
N ARG A 19 0.43 -24.11 -0.89
CA ARG A 19 -0.85 -24.32 -0.17
C ARG A 19 -1.92 -23.31 -0.61
N ALA A 20 -1.54 -22.05 -0.81
CA ALA A 20 -2.44 -21.02 -1.31
C ALA A 20 -2.85 -21.29 -2.76
N LEU A 21 -1.92 -21.69 -3.63
CA LEU A 21 -2.22 -22.04 -5.03
C LEU A 21 -3.22 -23.20 -5.14
N ARG A 22 -3.15 -24.18 -4.23
CA ARG A 22 -4.10 -25.30 -4.15
C ARG A 22 -5.49 -24.91 -3.65
N SER A 23 -5.60 -23.79 -2.92
CA SER A 23 -6.82 -23.44 -2.16
C SER A 23 -7.56 -22.23 -2.72
N ILE A 24 -6.87 -21.33 -3.42
CA ILE A 24 -7.39 -20.05 -3.85
C ILE A 24 -7.38 -20.02 -5.38
N PRO A 25 -8.54 -19.84 -6.04
CA PRO A 25 -8.59 -19.69 -7.50
C PRO A 25 -7.76 -18.49 -7.97
N TYR A 26 -6.89 -18.74 -8.95
CA TYR A 26 -6.01 -17.74 -9.57
C TYR A 26 -5.65 -18.16 -11.01
N GLU A 27 -5.27 -17.19 -11.83
CA GLU A 27 -4.78 -17.38 -13.19
C GLU A 27 -3.37 -16.80 -13.37
N ARG A 28 -2.94 -15.91 -12.44
CA ARG A 28 -1.61 -15.32 -12.41
C ARG A 28 -1.10 -15.24 -10.98
N LEU A 29 0.19 -15.48 -10.80
CA LEU A 29 0.88 -15.35 -9.53
C LEU A 29 1.81 -14.13 -9.53
N ALA A 30 1.68 -13.29 -8.52
CA ALA A 30 2.67 -12.28 -8.17
C ALA A 30 3.20 -12.58 -6.78
N VAL A 31 4.50 -12.46 -6.57
CA VAL A 31 5.16 -12.73 -5.29
C VAL A 31 5.87 -11.49 -4.80
N LEU A 32 5.60 -11.09 -3.54
CA LEU A 32 6.38 -10.11 -2.82
C LEU A 32 7.44 -10.80 -1.99
N ALA A 33 8.71 -10.43 -2.19
CA ALA A 33 9.82 -11.10 -1.53
C ALA A 33 11.01 -10.18 -1.29
N GLY A 34 11.76 -10.49 -0.24
CA GLY A 34 13.07 -9.91 0.00
C GLY A 34 14.14 -10.48 -0.92
N GLY A 35 15.14 -9.66 -1.26
CA GLY A 35 16.20 -10.05 -2.21
C GLY A 35 16.98 -11.33 -1.84
N LYS A 36 17.08 -11.68 -0.55
CA LYS A 36 17.69 -12.95 -0.10
C LYS A 36 16.83 -14.16 -0.48
N SER A 37 15.53 -14.09 -0.22
CA SER A 37 14.57 -15.15 -0.54
C SER A 37 14.50 -15.45 -2.04
N LEU A 38 14.80 -14.47 -2.90
CA LEU A 38 14.85 -14.67 -4.35
C LEU A 38 15.96 -15.61 -4.82
N LYS A 39 16.99 -15.82 -4.00
CA LYS A 39 18.11 -16.73 -4.31
C LYS A 39 17.82 -18.17 -3.91
N GLU A 40 16.75 -18.40 -3.15
CA GLU A 40 16.42 -19.71 -2.61
C GLU A 40 15.84 -20.64 -3.68
N PRO A 41 16.08 -21.95 -3.58
CA PRO A 41 15.49 -22.95 -4.49
C PRO A 41 13.96 -22.91 -4.52
N GLY A 42 13.32 -22.48 -3.42
CA GLY A 42 11.87 -22.37 -3.30
C GLY A 42 11.24 -21.49 -4.38
N LEU A 43 11.85 -20.35 -4.73
CA LEU A 43 11.31 -19.48 -5.79
C LEU A 43 11.38 -20.17 -7.15
N ARG A 44 12.49 -20.86 -7.46
CA ARG A 44 12.64 -21.60 -8.73
C ARG A 44 11.63 -22.73 -8.84
N ARG A 45 11.27 -23.37 -7.72
CA ARG A 45 10.19 -24.37 -7.68
C ARG A 45 8.84 -23.74 -8.00
N LEU A 46 8.54 -22.57 -7.45
CA LEU A 46 7.33 -21.80 -7.80
C LEU A 46 7.30 -21.40 -9.28
N GLU A 47 8.39 -20.86 -9.81
CA GLU A 47 8.49 -20.51 -11.24
C GLU A 47 8.27 -21.72 -12.15
N SER A 48 8.83 -22.88 -11.78
CA SER A 48 8.68 -24.12 -12.54
C SER A 48 7.25 -24.65 -12.49
N ALA A 49 6.60 -24.58 -11.32
CA ALA A 49 5.21 -24.96 -11.16
C ALA A 49 4.27 -24.06 -11.98
N GLU A 50 4.46 -22.73 -11.92
CA GLU A 50 3.68 -21.78 -12.73
C GLU A 50 3.88 -22.01 -14.23
N ARG A 51 5.12 -22.23 -14.67
CA ARG A 51 5.41 -22.53 -16.09
C ARG A 51 4.75 -23.83 -16.55
N ALA A 52 4.78 -24.88 -15.72
CA ALA A 52 4.13 -26.15 -16.04
C ALA A 52 2.60 -26.02 -16.13
N ALA A 53 2.01 -25.08 -15.39
CA ALA A 53 0.60 -24.73 -15.46
C ALA A 53 0.25 -23.75 -16.61
N GLY A 54 1.22 -23.35 -17.43
CA GLY A 54 1.04 -22.36 -18.51
C GLY A 54 0.90 -20.90 -18.02
N GLY A 55 1.21 -20.66 -16.75
CA GLY A 55 1.17 -19.35 -16.10
C GLY A 55 2.52 -18.62 -16.14
N SER A 56 2.55 -17.48 -15.44
CA SER A 56 3.74 -16.64 -15.30
C SER A 56 3.83 -16.11 -13.88
N LEU A 57 5.04 -16.10 -13.31
CA LEU A 57 5.34 -15.51 -12.03
C LEU A 57 5.83 -14.07 -12.19
N GLU A 58 5.15 -13.10 -11.57
CA GLU A 58 5.67 -11.75 -11.36
C GLU A 58 6.39 -11.67 -10.00
N VAL A 59 7.58 -11.07 -9.96
CA VAL A 59 8.32 -10.86 -8.72
C VAL A 59 8.38 -9.38 -8.38
N VAL A 60 7.95 -9.03 -7.17
CA VAL A 60 8.02 -7.69 -6.59
C VAL A 60 9.05 -7.71 -5.47
N VAL A 61 10.18 -7.05 -5.71
CA VAL A 61 11.28 -6.99 -4.74
C VAL A 61 11.01 -5.88 -3.73
N VAL A 62 11.09 -6.22 -2.44
CA VAL A 62 10.93 -5.29 -1.32
C VAL A 62 12.05 -5.49 -0.29
N ASP A 63 12.23 -4.55 0.63
CA ASP A 63 12.94 -4.83 1.88
C ASP A 63 11.94 -5.46 2.88
N PRO A 64 12.09 -6.77 3.20
CA PRO A 64 11.13 -7.50 4.04
C PRO A 64 11.15 -7.06 5.52
N PHE A 65 12.06 -6.18 5.92
CA PHE A 65 12.11 -5.61 7.27
C PHE A 65 11.70 -4.13 7.31
N ASP A 66 11.50 -3.50 6.14
CA ASP A 66 10.92 -2.17 6.03
C ASP A 66 9.42 -2.28 5.71
N PHE A 67 8.59 -1.96 6.70
CA PHE A 67 7.13 -1.96 6.57
C PHE A 67 6.67 -1.10 5.39
N ARG A 68 7.30 0.06 5.18
CA ARG A 68 6.92 0.98 4.10
C ARG A 68 7.24 0.37 2.74
N SER A 69 8.44 -0.19 2.57
CA SER A 69 8.83 -0.88 1.34
C SER A 69 7.83 -2.00 1.00
N CYS A 70 7.48 -2.83 1.99
CA CYS A 70 6.51 -3.91 1.84
C CYS A 70 5.11 -3.38 1.47
N PHE A 71 4.62 -2.35 2.18
CA PHE A 71 3.29 -1.79 1.97
C PHE A 71 3.17 -1.13 0.60
N GLU A 72 4.11 -0.26 0.22
CA GLU A 72 4.11 0.40 -1.09
C GLU A 72 4.26 -0.62 -2.23
N GLY A 73 5.07 -1.67 -2.04
CA GLY A 73 5.22 -2.77 -2.99
C GLY A 73 3.93 -3.57 -3.18
N ALA A 74 3.28 -3.99 -2.08
CA ALA A 74 2.03 -4.76 -2.12
C ALA A 74 0.91 -3.94 -2.78
N LEU A 75 0.82 -2.68 -2.41
CA LEU A 75 -0.19 -1.77 -2.93
C LEU A 75 0.03 -1.46 -4.42
N GLY A 76 1.28 -1.24 -4.83
CA GLY A 76 1.64 -1.03 -6.22
C GLY A 76 1.23 -2.20 -7.13
N VAL A 77 1.47 -3.45 -6.69
CA VAL A 77 1.09 -4.62 -7.48
C VAL A 77 -0.42 -4.86 -7.49
N ILE A 78 -1.11 -4.66 -6.36
CA ILE A 78 -2.59 -4.75 -6.30
C ILE A 78 -3.20 -3.74 -7.28
N GLU A 79 -2.80 -2.48 -7.19
CA GLU A 79 -3.34 -1.41 -8.04
C GLU A 79 -3.02 -1.64 -9.53
N LYS A 80 -1.80 -2.07 -9.86
CA LYS A 80 -1.40 -2.40 -11.23
C LYS A 80 -2.38 -3.39 -11.86
N HIS A 81 -2.70 -4.47 -11.15
CA HIS A 81 -3.60 -5.51 -11.68
C HIS A 81 -5.07 -5.06 -11.65
N ARG A 82 -5.51 -4.33 -10.62
CA ARG A 82 -6.87 -3.75 -10.59
C ARG A 82 -7.12 -2.77 -11.73
N ARG A 83 -6.15 -1.91 -12.06
CA ARG A 83 -6.24 -0.98 -13.21
C ARG A 83 -6.35 -1.71 -14.54
N ALA A 84 -5.81 -2.93 -14.62
CA ALA A 84 -5.96 -3.81 -15.78
C ALA A 84 -7.30 -4.57 -15.80
N GLY A 85 -8.24 -4.26 -14.89
CA GLY A 85 -9.55 -4.90 -14.80
C GLY A 85 -9.53 -6.30 -14.16
N ARG A 86 -8.44 -6.67 -13.47
CA ARG A 86 -8.28 -8.00 -12.86
C ARG A 86 -8.83 -8.05 -11.45
N GLU A 87 -9.36 -9.21 -11.07
CA GLU A 87 -9.67 -9.50 -9.66
C GLU A 87 -8.36 -9.78 -8.92
N VAL A 88 -8.16 -9.21 -7.73
CA VAL A 88 -6.93 -9.41 -6.95
C VAL A 88 -7.27 -10.04 -5.61
N ARG A 89 -6.47 -11.04 -5.22
CA ARG A 89 -6.49 -11.69 -3.92
C ARG A 89 -5.09 -11.68 -3.34
N VAL A 90 -5.00 -11.63 -2.02
CA VAL A 90 -3.72 -11.54 -1.30
C VAL A 90 -3.54 -12.77 -0.42
N ASN A 91 -2.38 -13.40 -0.45
CA ASN A 91 -1.96 -14.42 0.50
C ASN A 91 -0.85 -13.84 1.39
N VAL A 92 -1.04 -13.86 2.71
CA VAL A 92 -0.09 -13.28 3.68
C VAL A 92 0.65 -14.32 4.52
N SER A 93 0.64 -15.58 4.07
CA SER A 93 1.19 -16.71 4.84
C SER A 93 2.72 -16.72 4.93
N GLY A 94 3.39 -16.22 3.89
CA GLY A 94 4.83 -16.31 3.70
C GLY A 94 5.58 -15.04 4.12
N GLY A 95 6.90 -15.15 4.22
CA GLY A 95 7.77 -14.01 4.53
C GLY A 95 7.84 -13.66 6.00
N THR A 96 8.39 -12.48 6.28
CA THR A 96 8.45 -11.90 7.63
C THR A 96 7.06 -11.44 8.06
N LYS A 97 6.84 -11.28 9.38
CA LYS A 97 5.60 -10.67 9.88
C LYS A 97 5.41 -9.24 9.38
N VAL A 98 6.49 -8.47 9.26
CA VAL A 98 6.46 -7.12 8.67
C VAL A 98 5.90 -7.12 7.24
N LEU A 99 6.37 -8.05 6.40
CA LEU A 99 5.88 -8.20 5.02
C LEU A 99 4.40 -8.64 4.99
N ALA A 100 4.04 -9.64 5.80
CA ALA A 100 2.67 -10.14 5.90
C ALA A 100 1.69 -9.04 6.35
N ASP A 101 2.02 -8.30 7.41
CA ASP A 101 1.17 -7.25 7.97
C ASP A 101 1.04 -6.07 7.01
N ALA A 102 2.13 -5.70 6.31
CA ALA A 102 2.11 -4.67 5.30
C ALA A 102 1.24 -5.05 4.09
N ALA A 103 1.35 -6.30 3.61
CA ALA A 103 0.50 -6.81 2.53
C ALA A 103 -0.97 -6.91 2.95
N LEU A 104 -1.24 -7.32 4.20
CA LEU A 104 -2.59 -7.35 4.76
C LEU A 104 -3.18 -5.94 4.84
N LEU A 105 -2.41 -4.96 5.31
CA LEU A 105 -2.84 -3.56 5.35
C LEU A 105 -3.13 -3.01 3.96
N ALA A 106 -2.30 -3.34 2.97
CA ALA A 106 -2.56 -2.99 1.57
C ALA A 106 -3.86 -3.63 1.06
N ALA A 107 -4.16 -4.87 1.48
CA ALA A 107 -5.42 -5.53 1.15
C ALA A 107 -6.63 -4.81 1.75
N PHE A 108 -6.54 -4.37 3.02
CA PHE A 108 -7.56 -3.52 3.65
C PHE A 108 -7.75 -2.20 2.89
N GLN A 109 -6.65 -1.51 2.59
CA GLN A 109 -6.67 -0.22 1.90
C GLN A 109 -7.37 -0.29 0.53
N GLU A 110 -7.21 -1.40 -0.19
CA GLU A 110 -7.81 -1.61 -1.51
C GLU A 110 -9.15 -2.35 -1.47
N GLY A 111 -9.56 -2.85 -0.30
CA GLY A 111 -10.75 -3.69 -0.13
C GLY A 111 -10.66 -5.03 -0.87
N VAL A 112 -9.44 -5.54 -1.12
CA VAL A 112 -9.20 -6.81 -1.81
C VAL A 112 -9.16 -7.95 -0.81
N GLU A 113 -9.59 -9.13 -1.25
CA GLU A 113 -9.66 -10.30 -0.38
C GLU A 113 -8.27 -10.78 0.06
N ALA A 114 -8.11 -11.15 1.33
CA ALA A 114 -6.86 -11.68 1.87
C ALA A 114 -7.06 -13.04 2.54
N TRP A 115 -6.01 -13.85 2.51
CA TRP A 115 -6.00 -15.23 3.01
C TRP A 115 -4.72 -15.53 3.81
N HIS A 116 -4.86 -16.39 4.81
CA HIS A 116 -3.77 -17.06 5.52
C HIS A 116 -3.90 -18.58 5.34
N CYS A 117 -2.88 -19.21 4.81
CA CYS A 117 -2.81 -20.59 4.34
C CYS A 117 -1.64 -21.31 5.02
N GLU A 118 -1.73 -21.45 6.35
CA GLU A 118 -0.82 -22.28 7.12
C GLU A 118 -1.31 -23.73 7.06
N ASP A 119 -2.12 -24.21 8.01
CA ASP A 119 -2.67 -25.58 7.95
C ASP A 119 -3.94 -25.70 7.12
N ARG A 120 -4.85 -24.74 7.27
CA ARG A 120 -6.08 -24.62 6.50
C ARG A 120 -6.18 -23.20 5.93
N PRO A 121 -6.74 -23.03 4.72
CA PRO A 121 -6.97 -21.70 4.17
C PRO A 121 -8.03 -20.98 4.99
N VAL A 122 -7.65 -19.83 5.55
CA VAL A 122 -8.54 -18.93 6.30
C VAL A 122 -8.66 -17.63 5.53
N ARG A 123 -9.89 -17.27 5.16
CA ARG A 123 -10.21 -15.96 4.60
C ARG A 123 -10.22 -14.93 5.73
N LEU A 124 -9.43 -13.87 5.57
CA LEU A 124 -9.31 -12.81 6.57
C LEU A 124 -10.46 -11.79 6.43
N PRO A 125 -10.93 -11.19 7.55
CA PRO A 125 -12.06 -10.27 7.56
C PRO A 125 -11.68 -8.88 7.03
N ILE A 126 -11.53 -8.76 5.71
CA ILE A 126 -11.18 -7.49 5.07
C ILE A 126 -12.38 -6.52 5.10
N LEU A 127 -12.17 -5.35 5.68
CA LEU A 127 -13.11 -4.24 5.62
C LEU A 127 -13.06 -3.62 4.23
N ARG A 128 -14.19 -3.70 3.50
CA ARG A 128 -14.34 -3.08 2.19
C ARG A 128 -14.84 -1.65 2.34
N GLY A 129 -14.32 -0.75 1.51
CA GLY A 129 -14.73 0.66 1.50
C GLY A 129 -14.19 1.46 2.69
N VAL A 130 -13.21 0.94 3.41
CA VAL A 130 -12.49 1.65 4.47
C VAL A 130 -11.06 1.85 4.02
N SER A 131 -10.63 3.10 3.98
CA SER A 131 -9.32 3.53 3.55
C SER A 131 -8.76 4.58 4.51
N PHE A 132 -7.45 4.79 4.47
CA PHE A 132 -6.82 5.87 5.22
C PHE A 132 -7.37 7.25 4.86
N ALA A 133 -7.86 7.43 3.64
CA ALA A 133 -8.46 8.67 3.20
C ALA A 133 -9.70 9.01 4.05
N ASP A 134 -10.46 8.03 4.52
CA ASP A 134 -11.70 8.23 5.28
C ASP A 134 -11.48 8.90 6.64
N ARG A 135 -10.23 8.91 7.14
CA ARG A 135 -9.85 9.70 8.33
C ARG A 135 -9.60 11.18 8.05
N LEU A 136 -9.49 11.57 6.78
CA LEU A 136 -9.17 12.93 6.37
C LEU A 136 -10.44 13.65 5.95
N ASN A 137 -10.74 14.76 6.62
CA ASN A 137 -11.85 15.62 6.22
C ASN A 137 -11.51 16.39 4.92
N VAL A 138 -12.51 17.10 4.40
CA VAL A 138 -12.40 17.83 3.14
C VAL A 138 -11.28 18.88 3.16
N ALA A 139 -11.10 19.60 4.28
CA ALA A 139 -10.04 20.61 4.42
C ALA A 139 -8.65 19.98 4.52
N ASP A 140 -8.51 18.86 5.24
CA ASP A 140 -7.25 18.12 5.35
C ASP A 140 -6.79 17.63 3.97
N ARG A 141 -7.72 17.09 3.17
CA ARG A 141 -7.46 16.69 1.79
C ARG A 141 -7.07 17.88 0.91
N ALA A 142 -7.73 19.02 1.06
CA ALA A 142 -7.40 20.23 0.32
C ALA A 142 -5.95 20.71 0.63
N VAL A 143 -5.55 20.72 1.89
CA VAL A 143 -4.17 21.05 2.30
C VAL A 143 -3.15 20.09 1.66
N LEU A 144 -3.37 18.77 1.75
CA LEU A 144 -2.44 17.78 1.19
C LEU A 144 -2.34 17.86 -0.35
N ARG A 145 -3.44 18.18 -1.05
CA ARG A 145 -3.43 18.43 -2.49
C ARG A 145 -2.63 19.68 -2.87
N CYS A 146 -2.56 20.68 -2.00
CA CYS A 146 -1.80 21.92 -2.24
C CYS A 146 -0.28 21.79 -2.07
N LEU A 147 0.19 20.67 -1.49
CA LEU A 147 1.57 20.47 -1.05
C LEU A 147 2.34 19.49 -1.95
N ASP A 148 2.58 19.88 -3.21
CA ASP A 148 3.50 19.21 -4.13
C ASP A 148 4.98 19.43 -3.78
N ARG A 149 5.26 20.55 -3.12
CA ARG A 149 6.56 20.94 -2.59
C ARG A 149 6.38 21.68 -1.26
N PRO A 150 7.46 21.90 -0.49
CA PRO A 150 7.40 22.77 0.69
C PRO A 150 6.93 24.18 0.32
N ARG A 151 5.96 24.74 1.08
CA ARG A 151 5.42 26.09 0.82
C ARG A 151 5.10 26.82 2.13
N PRO A 152 5.13 28.17 2.15
CA PRO A 152 4.69 28.93 3.32
C PRO A 152 3.24 28.61 3.69
N SER A 153 2.97 28.43 4.97
CA SER A 153 1.62 28.19 5.52
C SER A 153 0.62 29.25 5.08
N THR A 154 1.03 30.51 5.01
CA THR A 154 0.21 31.63 4.52
C THR A 154 -0.27 31.41 3.10
N LYS A 155 0.59 30.91 2.19
CA LYS A 155 0.22 30.63 0.80
C LYS A 155 -0.76 29.46 0.67
N ILE A 156 -0.70 28.49 1.57
CA ILE A 156 -1.67 27.40 1.61
C ILE A 156 -3.03 27.94 2.07
N VAL A 157 -3.04 28.74 3.14
CA VAL A 157 -4.26 29.36 3.67
C VAL A 157 -4.90 30.29 2.64
N GLU A 158 -4.13 31.17 1.99
CA GLU A 158 -4.61 32.06 0.92
C GLU A 158 -5.30 31.27 -0.20
N ARG A 159 -4.68 30.17 -0.64
CA ARG A 159 -5.24 29.31 -1.69
C ARG A 159 -6.56 28.66 -1.26
N LEU A 160 -6.60 28.07 -0.07
CA LEU A 160 -7.82 27.44 0.45
C LEU A 160 -8.94 28.47 0.64
N VAL A 161 -8.63 29.69 1.07
CA VAL A 161 -9.63 30.77 1.13
C VAL A 161 -10.18 31.10 -0.26
N GLY A 162 -9.32 31.14 -1.28
CA GLY A 162 -9.74 31.29 -2.67
C GLY A 162 -10.62 30.14 -3.18
N GLU A 163 -10.50 28.95 -2.61
CA GLU A 163 -11.34 27.76 -2.89
C GLU A 163 -12.63 27.71 -2.02
N GLY A 164 -12.90 28.74 -1.22
CA GLY A 164 -14.13 28.88 -0.42
C GLY A 164 -14.04 28.38 1.02
N TYR A 165 -12.86 27.99 1.51
CA TYR A 165 -12.68 27.59 2.91
C TYR A 165 -12.49 28.81 3.81
N SER A 166 -12.92 28.74 5.07
CA SER A 166 -12.59 29.80 6.02
C SER A 166 -11.10 29.74 6.40
N LYS A 167 -10.53 30.92 6.72
CA LYS A 167 -9.15 31.02 7.21
C LYS A 167 -8.89 30.10 8.42
N LEU A 168 -9.84 30.06 9.35
CA LEU A 168 -9.78 29.22 10.55
C LEU A 168 -9.77 27.73 10.18
N ALA A 169 -10.59 27.31 9.22
CA ALA A 169 -10.63 25.91 8.76
C ALA A 169 -9.31 25.49 8.12
N ALA A 170 -8.71 26.33 7.28
CA ALA A 170 -7.42 26.05 6.65
C ALA A 170 -6.29 25.94 7.69
N GLN A 171 -6.24 26.86 8.67
CA GLN A 171 -5.26 26.82 9.75
C GLN A 171 -5.44 25.59 10.64
N ALA A 172 -6.68 25.25 11.00
CA ALA A 172 -6.98 24.07 11.80
C ALA A 172 -6.60 22.76 11.07
N ALA A 173 -6.80 22.69 9.75
CA ALA A 173 -6.37 21.55 8.94
C ALA A 173 -4.85 21.38 8.93
N ILE A 174 -4.08 22.47 8.75
CA ILE A 174 -2.62 22.42 8.84
C ILE A 174 -2.16 21.94 10.21
N ALA A 175 -2.73 22.47 11.29
CA ALA A 175 -2.39 22.07 12.66
C ALA A 175 -2.70 20.59 12.93
N ARG A 176 -3.90 20.14 12.58
CA ARG A 176 -4.31 18.74 12.76
C ARG A 176 -3.45 17.78 11.95
N LEU A 177 -3.16 18.09 10.69
CA LEU A 177 -2.30 17.26 9.85
C LEU A 177 -0.86 17.22 10.37
N ARG A 178 -0.35 18.31 10.96
CA ARG A 178 0.93 18.30 11.68
C ARG A 178 0.87 17.36 12.89
N ASP A 179 -0.16 17.48 13.71
CA ASP A 179 -0.31 16.70 14.94
C ASP A 179 -0.50 15.20 14.66
N GLN A 180 -1.12 14.87 13.53
CA GLN A 180 -1.24 13.50 13.01
C GLN A 180 0.04 12.99 12.31
N GLY A 181 1.09 13.82 12.20
CA GLY A 181 2.35 13.43 11.58
C GLY A 181 2.31 13.35 10.05
N PHE A 182 1.37 14.03 9.37
CA PHE A 182 1.36 14.15 7.91
C PHE A 182 2.23 15.31 7.40
N LEU A 183 2.38 16.35 8.22
CA LEU A 183 3.09 17.57 7.85
C LEU A 183 4.21 17.88 8.83
N SER A 184 5.31 18.43 8.31
CA SER A 184 6.30 19.15 9.11
C SER A 184 6.11 20.65 8.94
N LEU A 185 6.48 21.39 9.97
CA LEU A 185 6.47 22.85 10.02
C LEU A 185 7.86 23.32 10.46
N THR A 186 8.53 24.09 9.59
CA THR A 186 9.87 24.61 9.85
C THR A 186 9.88 26.12 9.63
N LEU A 187 10.48 26.87 10.54
CA LEU A 187 10.65 28.31 10.37
C LEU A 187 11.85 28.57 9.45
N GLN A 188 11.62 29.28 8.35
CA GLN A 188 12.67 29.74 7.42
C GLN A 188 12.44 31.22 7.13
N HIS A 189 13.44 32.06 7.40
CA HIS A 189 13.37 33.52 7.15
C HIS A 189 12.10 34.18 7.70
N GLY A 190 11.70 33.83 8.94
CA GLY A 190 10.49 34.36 9.57
C GLY A 190 9.15 33.80 9.04
N SER A 191 9.19 32.89 8.07
CA SER A 191 8.01 32.23 7.51
C SER A 191 7.92 30.77 7.95
N ALA A 192 6.73 30.34 8.36
CA ALA A 192 6.46 28.93 8.67
C ALA A 192 6.24 28.15 7.36
N ILE A 193 7.21 27.32 6.98
CA ILE A 193 7.19 26.46 5.80
C ILE A 193 6.58 25.12 6.18
N VAL A 194 5.58 24.71 5.41
CA VAL A 194 4.87 23.45 5.55
C VAL A 194 5.34 22.48 4.46
N ALA A 195 5.66 21.25 4.84
CA ALA A 195 6.01 20.18 3.90
C ALA A 195 5.32 18.87 4.32
N VAL A 196 5.04 18.00 3.36
CA VAL A 196 4.60 16.63 3.67
C VAL A 196 5.80 15.85 4.19
N VAL A 197 5.68 15.20 5.35
CA VAL A 197 6.79 14.37 5.85
C VAL A 197 7.02 13.19 4.92
N PRO A 198 8.26 12.69 4.78
CA PRO A 198 8.57 11.61 3.84
C PRO A 198 7.70 10.37 4.00
N ALA A 199 7.36 9.99 5.25
CA ALA A 199 6.50 8.84 5.55
C ALA A 199 5.05 9.01 5.05
N ALA A 200 4.55 10.24 4.98
CA ALA A 200 3.21 10.57 4.51
C ALA A 200 3.15 10.92 3.01
N ALA A 201 4.30 11.02 2.33
CA ALA A 201 4.36 11.43 0.93
C ALA A 201 3.54 10.52 0.01
N TRP A 202 3.54 9.21 0.25
CA TRP A 202 2.72 8.28 -0.51
C TRP A 202 1.22 8.58 -0.35
N PHE A 203 0.76 8.79 0.89
CA PHE A 203 -0.63 9.13 1.20
C PHE A 203 -1.06 10.42 0.52
N ALA A 204 -0.25 11.47 0.61
CA ALA A 204 -0.55 12.76 0.01
C ALA A 204 -0.68 12.67 -1.53
N ARG A 205 0.11 11.80 -2.18
CA ARG A 205 -0.01 11.55 -3.64
C ARG A 205 -1.31 10.85 -4.00
N LYS A 206 -1.84 9.97 -3.15
CA LYS A 206 -3.09 9.23 -3.41
C LYS A 206 -4.36 10.07 -3.30
N LEU A 207 -4.28 11.23 -2.66
CA LEU A 207 -5.42 12.12 -2.47
C LEU A 207 -5.56 13.15 -3.60
N ARG A 208 -4.63 13.16 -4.55
CA ARG A 208 -4.66 14.02 -5.74
C ARG A 208 -5.41 13.32 -6.86
#